data_AF-A0A7K0DSF2-F1
#
_entry.id   AF-A0A7K0DSF2-F1
#
_cell.length_a   1.000
_cell.length_b   1.000
_cell.length_c   1.000
_cell.angle_alpha   90.00
_cell.angle_beta   90.00
_cell.angle_gamma   90.00
#
_symmetry.space_group_name_H-M   'P 1'
#
loop_
_entity.id
_entity.type
_entity.pdbx_description
1 polymer ?
#
loop_
_entity_poly.entity_id
_entity_poly.type
_entity_poly.pdbx_seq_one_letter_code
_entity_poly.pdbx_strand_id
1 'polypeptide(L)'
;MTRPNRAHADPITPGSARARRLLRTAMTATVFATLAGGAATASAQPPGPAPVARLDLDRYLGTWYQLAAVPQYFNLVCARDTRAEYALKPDNDVAVRNTCTTWSGGANTIDGTARLNDPDTMAQFHVSFPGVPTQERPDGPINYIVTALGEDYVWALVTDPSGASGFVLSRTPALDAAQWDRIHAAITAAGQDDCRYLVSPTTGGLPDPAPLCGLRVTRALR
;
A
#
# COMPACT_ATOMS: atom_id res chain seq x y z
N MET A 1 39.62 -91.57 37.33
CA MET A 1 39.14 -91.79 35.95
C MET A 1 38.83 -90.40 35.39
N THR A 2 39.39 -89.90 34.26
CA THR A 2 40.23 -90.52 33.22
C THR A 2 41.14 -89.46 32.55
N ARG A 3 42.23 -89.92 31.91
CA ARG A 3 43.21 -89.21 31.03
C ARG A 3 42.58 -88.43 29.83
N PRO A 4 43.35 -87.70 28.96
CA PRO A 4 44.70 -87.08 29.09
C PRO A 4 44.96 -85.70 28.37
N ASN A 5 45.98 -84.99 28.84
CA ASN A 5 47.16 -84.41 28.14
C ASN A 5 47.22 -84.22 26.59
N ARG A 6 47.61 -83.01 26.12
CA ARG A 6 48.67 -82.71 25.10
C ARG A 6 48.90 -81.17 25.00
N ALA A 7 50.10 -80.64 25.27
CA ALA A 7 51.29 -80.48 24.39
C ALA A 7 51.17 -79.28 23.40
N HIS A 8 51.88 -78.15 23.63
CA HIS A 8 53.27 -77.84 23.20
C HIS A 8 53.47 -77.69 21.68
N ALA A 9 53.76 -76.46 21.20
CA ALA A 9 55.01 -76.07 20.51
C ALA A 9 54.89 -74.73 19.73
N ASP A 10 55.76 -73.76 20.05
CA ASP A 10 56.30 -72.76 19.10
C ASP A 10 57.47 -73.44 18.29
N PRO A 11 58.19 -72.86 17.28
CA PRO A 11 58.39 -71.42 17.00
C PRO A 11 58.70 -70.99 15.51
N ILE A 12 59.14 -69.73 15.35
CA ILE A 12 60.03 -69.13 14.29
C ILE A 12 59.44 -68.51 12.99
N THR A 13 59.96 -67.30 12.73
CA THR A 13 60.05 -66.38 11.55
C THR A 13 60.46 -67.02 10.19
N PRO A 14 60.62 -66.30 9.03
CA PRO A 14 60.53 -64.85 8.69
C PRO A 14 59.50 -64.58 7.53
N GLY A 15 59.48 -63.53 6.69
CA GLY A 15 60.23 -62.27 6.52
C GLY A 15 59.95 -61.54 5.18
N SER A 16 60.45 -60.30 5.01
CA SER A 16 60.55 -59.48 3.75
C SER A 16 59.28 -59.29 2.87
N ALA A 17 58.71 -58.09 2.76
CA ALA A 17 59.14 -56.93 1.92
C ALA A 17 58.83 -57.03 0.40
N ARG A 18 57.98 -56.12 -0.10
CA ARG A 18 58.26 -55.20 -1.25
C ARG A 18 57.00 -54.44 -1.68
N ALA A 19 57.11 -53.11 -1.79
CA ALA A 19 56.09 -52.27 -2.40
C ALA A 19 55.96 -52.57 -3.91
N ARG A 20 54.74 -52.48 -4.45
CA ARG A 20 54.47 -52.54 -5.90
C ARG A 20 53.82 -51.25 -6.37
N ARG A 21 54.54 -50.47 -7.18
CA ARG A 21 53.96 -49.47 -8.08
C ARG A 21 53.13 -50.18 -9.14
N LEU A 22 51.94 -49.66 -9.43
CA LEU A 22 51.21 -49.93 -10.67
C LEU A 22 50.65 -48.60 -11.19
N LEU A 23 51.08 -48.18 -12.38
CA LEU A 23 50.37 -47.18 -13.18
C LEU A 23 49.53 -47.92 -14.22
N ARG A 24 48.25 -47.56 -14.34
CA ARG A 24 47.46 -47.69 -15.56
C ARG A 24 46.54 -46.49 -15.72
N THR A 25 46.61 -45.86 -16.88
CA THR A 25 45.87 -44.66 -17.29
C THR A 25 44.66 -45.06 -18.14
N ALA A 26 43.48 -44.47 -17.91
CA ALA A 26 42.46 -44.20 -18.94
C ALA A 26 41.31 -43.29 -18.45
N MET A 27 41.44 -42.00 -18.75
CA MET A 27 40.41 -40.99 -19.06
C MET A 27 38.91 -41.32 -18.86
N THR A 28 38.26 -40.57 -17.97
CA THR A 28 36.87 -40.09 -18.12
C THR A 28 36.81 -38.62 -17.77
N ALA A 29 36.25 -37.80 -18.66
CA ALA A 29 36.00 -36.38 -18.42
C ALA A 29 34.54 -36.19 -18.00
N THR A 30 34.30 -35.52 -16.87
CA THR A 30 32.98 -35.00 -16.53
C THR A 30 33.13 -33.60 -15.94
N VAL A 31 32.46 -32.64 -16.56
CA VAL A 31 32.45 -31.23 -16.18
C VAL A 31 31.80 -31.06 -14.81
N PHE A 32 32.52 -30.51 -13.83
CA PHE A 32 31.88 -30.00 -12.62
C PHE A 32 31.45 -28.55 -12.87
N ALA A 33 30.15 -28.33 -12.98
CA ALA A 33 29.58 -27.04 -13.31
C ALA A 33 29.89 -26.01 -12.21
N THR A 34 30.45 -24.87 -12.61
CA THR A 34 30.49 -23.67 -11.76
C THR A 34 29.05 -23.21 -11.51
N LEU A 35 28.56 -23.44 -10.29
CA LEU A 35 27.34 -22.82 -9.78
C LEU A 35 27.55 -21.31 -9.69
N ALA A 36 27.28 -20.61 -10.78
CA ALA A 36 27.12 -19.16 -10.76
C ALA A 36 25.90 -18.85 -9.89
N GLY A 37 26.17 -18.48 -8.64
CA GLY A 37 25.15 -18.02 -7.71
C GLY A 37 24.57 -16.70 -8.22
N GLY A 38 23.52 -16.80 -9.03
CA GLY A 38 22.71 -15.65 -9.42
C GLY A 38 22.09 -15.08 -8.16
N ALA A 39 22.66 -13.98 -7.66
CA ALA A 39 21.99 -13.17 -6.66
C ALA A 39 20.70 -12.65 -7.29
N ALA A 40 19.57 -13.28 -6.95
CA ALA A 40 18.27 -12.73 -7.26
C ALA A 40 18.19 -11.38 -6.54
N THR A 41 18.41 -10.29 -7.29
CA THR A 41 18.03 -8.96 -6.86
C THR A 41 16.53 -8.99 -6.66
N ALA A 42 16.08 -9.19 -5.43
CA ALA A 42 14.71 -8.95 -5.05
C ALA A 42 14.41 -7.52 -5.47
N SER A 43 13.59 -7.34 -6.50
CA SER A 43 13.08 -6.04 -6.87
C SER A 43 12.28 -5.57 -5.66
N ALA A 44 12.88 -4.70 -4.85
CA ALA A 44 12.15 -3.98 -3.82
C ALA A 44 11.06 -3.22 -4.55
N GLN A 45 9.83 -3.74 -4.50
CA GLN A 45 8.67 -3.00 -4.93
C GLN A 45 8.73 -1.67 -4.18
N PRO A 46 8.64 -0.51 -4.86
CA PRO A 46 8.69 0.77 -4.17
C PRO A 46 7.72 0.73 -3.00
N PRO A 47 8.13 1.18 -1.79
CA PRO A 47 7.28 1.09 -0.62
C PRO A 47 5.94 1.76 -0.94
N GLY A 48 4.86 1.07 -0.56
CA GLY A 48 3.50 1.57 -0.79
C GLY A 48 3.28 2.93 -0.12
N PRO A 49 2.19 3.64 -0.45
CA PRO A 49 1.97 5.01 0.00
C PRO A 49 2.06 5.11 1.53
N ALA A 50 3.00 5.94 2.01
CA ALA A 50 3.27 6.08 3.43
C ALA A 50 2.24 7.02 4.10
N PRO A 51 1.74 6.71 5.30
CA PRO A 51 0.92 7.63 6.07
C PRO A 51 1.68 8.91 6.48
N VAL A 52 0.95 9.98 6.77
CA VAL A 52 1.48 11.10 7.54
C VAL A 52 2.01 10.62 8.90
N ALA A 53 3.08 11.25 9.41
CA ALA A 53 3.75 10.79 10.64
C ALA A 53 2.82 10.75 11.88
N ARG A 54 1.81 11.63 11.94
CA ARG A 54 0.75 11.60 12.94
C ARG A 54 -0.49 12.30 12.39
N LEU A 55 -1.66 11.66 12.48
CA LEU A 55 -2.96 12.27 12.30
C LEU A 55 -3.54 12.70 13.66
N ASP A 56 -3.98 13.95 13.75
CA ASP A 56 -4.86 14.43 14.81
C ASP A 56 -6.30 14.16 14.35
N LEU A 57 -6.91 13.13 14.95
CA LEU A 57 -8.22 12.66 14.52
C LEU A 57 -9.30 13.72 14.76
N ASP A 58 -9.28 14.42 15.90
CA ASP A 58 -10.26 15.44 16.25
C ASP A 58 -10.24 16.59 15.24
N ARG A 59 -9.04 16.99 14.77
CA ARG A 59 -8.86 17.95 13.68
C ARG A 59 -9.24 17.41 12.29
N TYR A 60 -9.34 16.10 12.13
CA TYR A 60 -9.75 15.45 10.87
C TYR A 60 -11.27 15.24 10.75
N LEU A 61 -12.01 15.24 11.86
CA LEU A 61 -13.48 15.14 11.88
C LEU A 61 -14.18 16.29 11.13
N GLY A 62 -15.49 16.16 10.93
CA GLY A 62 -16.33 17.11 10.21
C GLY A 62 -16.37 16.88 8.70
N THR A 63 -16.79 17.90 7.95
CA THR A 63 -17.01 17.83 6.51
C THR A 63 -15.73 18.05 5.70
N TRP A 64 -15.60 17.28 4.62
CA TRP A 64 -14.61 17.42 3.56
C TRP A 64 -15.31 17.41 2.20
N TYR A 65 -14.89 18.26 1.28
CA TYR A 65 -15.27 18.26 -0.12
C TYR A 65 -14.25 17.43 -0.91
N GLN A 66 -14.69 16.48 -1.73
CA GLN A 66 -13.82 15.79 -2.67
C GLN A 66 -13.63 16.71 -3.89
N LEU A 67 -12.43 17.26 -4.07
CA LEU A 67 -12.11 18.17 -5.19
C LEU A 67 -11.42 17.47 -6.36
N ALA A 68 -10.80 16.31 -6.12
CA ALA A 68 -10.37 15.39 -7.16
C ALA A 68 -10.36 13.95 -6.64
N ALA A 69 -10.46 12.96 -7.52
CA ALA A 69 -10.31 11.55 -7.17
C ALA A 69 -9.80 10.72 -8.34
N VAL A 70 -9.13 9.61 -8.04
CA VAL A 70 -8.90 8.54 -9.03
C VAL A 70 -10.24 7.86 -9.30
N PRO A 71 -10.78 7.87 -10.54
CA PRO A 71 -12.15 7.45 -10.81
C PRO A 71 -12.47 6.01 -10.36
N GLN A 72 -13.49 5.86 -9.53
CA GLN A 72 -14.06 4.56 -9.14
C GLN A 72 -15.49 4.42 -9.65
N TYR A 73 -15.98 3.19 -9.74
CA TYR A 73 -17.35 2.89 -10.22
C TYR A 73 -18.43 3.62 -9.40
N PHE A 74 -18.22 3.79 -8.09
CA PHE A 74 -19.14 4.49 -7.19
C PHE A 74 -19.17 6.01 -7.39
N ASN A 75 -18.15 6.61 -8.00
CA ASN A 75 -18.17 8.05 -8.33
C ASN A 75 -19.04 8.37 -9.55
N LEU A 76 -19.31 7.40 -10.44
CA LEU A 76 -19.96 7.65 -11.74
C LEU A 76 -21.38 8.22 -11.64
N VAL A 77 -22.09 7.96 -10.54
CA VAL A 77 -23.43 8.50 -10.28
C VAL A 77 -23.41 9.98 -9.86
N CYS A 78 -22.27 10.47 -9.36
CA CYS A 78 -22.09 11.83 -8.87
C CYS A 78 -21.72 12.78 -10.01
N ALA A 79 -22.55 13.80 -10.22
CA ALA A 79 -22.27 14.89 -11.15
C ALA A 79 -21.40 15.99 -10.51
N ARG A 80 -21.65 16.30 -9.23
CA ARG A 80 -20.93 17.34 -8.47
C ARG A 80 -21.16 17.25 -6.96
N ASP A 81 -20.49 18.12 -6.23
CA ASP A 81 -20.70 18.40 -4.80
C ASP A 81 -20.52 17.16 -3.90
N THR A 82 -19.57 16.29 -4.27
CA THR A 82 -19.20 15.12 -3.48
C THR A 82 -18.56 15.54 -2.16
N ARG A 83 -19.08 15.05 -1.04
CA ARG A 83 -18.61 15.33 0.32
C ARG A 83 -18.47 14.04 1.11
N ALA A 84 -17.53 14.04 2.04
CA ALA A 84 -17.41 13.06 3.11
C ALA A 84 -17.56 13.79 4.46
N GLU A 85 -18.40 13.27 5.34
CA GLU A 85 -18.61 13.77 6.69
C GLU A 85 -18.14 12.71 7.69
N TYR A 86 -17.21 13.11 8.57
CA TYR A 86 -16.59 12.24 9.55
C TYR A 86 -17.00 12.63 10.97
N ALA A 87 -17.48 11.66 11.78
CA ALA A 87 -17.85 11.89 13.17
C ALA A 87 -17.37 10.74 14.07
N LEU A 88 -16.84 11.05 15.25
CA LEU A 88 -16.41 10.02 16.21
C LEU A 88 -17.63 9.27 16.80
N LYS A 89 -17.52 7.95 16.90
CA LYS A 89 -18.52 7.08 17.54
C LYS A 89 -18.14 6.72 18.98
N PRO A 90 -19.09 6.25 19.82
CA PRO A 90 -18.82 5.83 21.20
C PRO A 90 -17.83 4.66 21.36
N ASP A 91 -17.61 3.87 20.31
CA ASP A 91 -16.66 2.76 20.24
C ASP A 91 -15.27 3.18 19.73
N ASN A 92 -15.05 4.47 19.46
CA ASN A 92 -13.86 5.08 18.85
C ASN A 92 -13.63 4.74 17.37
N ASP A 93 -14.56 4.04 16.70
CA ASP A 93 -14.63 4.06 15.24
C ASP A 93 -15.10 5.44 14.75
N VAL A 94 -14.91 5.73 13.46
CA VAL A 94 -15.41 6.95 12.82
C VAL A 94 -16.62 6.60 11.95
N ALA A 95 -17.73 7.31 12.13
CA ALA A 95 -18.85 7.30 11.19
C ALA A 95 -18.45 8.06 9.92
N VAL A 96 -18.70 7.46 8.76
CA VAL A 96 -18.43 8.05 7.44
C VAL A 96 -19.76 8.24 6.72
N ARG A 97 -20.10 9.46 6.33
CA ARG A 97 -21.26 9.74 5.49
C ARG A 97 -20.82 10.41 4.21
N ASN A 98 -20.97 9.72 3.08
CA ASN A 98 -20.62 10.25 1.76
C ASN A 98 -21.90 10.71 1.05
N THR A 99 -21.91 11.95 0.56
CA THR A 99 -23.04 12.54 -0.19
C THR A 99 -22.56 13.14 -1.51
N CYS A 100 -23.41 13.20 -2.53
CA CYS A 100 -23.15 13.95 -3.77
C CYS A 100 -24.45 14.31 -4.49
N THR A 101 -24.39 15.29 -5.41
CA THR A 101 -25.48 15.59 -6.34
C THR A 101 -25.35 14.73 -7.59
N THR A 102 -26.43 14.06 -7.99
CA THR A 102 -26.47 13.18 -9.17
C THR A 102 -26.68 13.95 -10.47
N TRP A 103 -26.51 13.27 -11.61
CA TRP A 103 -26.82 13.81 -12.94
C TRP A 103 -28.29 14.22 -13.14
N SER A 104 -29.23 13.68 -12.35
CA SER A 104 -30.63 14.10 -12.33
C SER A 104 -30.92 15.25 -11.34
N GLY A 105 -29.90 15.78 -10.66
CA GLY A 105 -30.04 16.83 -9.64
C GLY A 105 -30.51 16.34 -8.27
N GLY A 106 -30.71 15.02 -8.09
CA GLY A 106 -31.02 14.42 -6.80
C GLY A 106 -29.79 14.27 -5.91
N ALA A 107 -29.99 13.82 -4.67
CA ALA A 107 -28.90 13.41 -3.79
C ALA A 107 -28.64 11.90 -3.88
N ASN A 108 -27.38 11.50 -3.99
CA ASN A 108 -26.94 10.13 -3.68
C ASN A 108 -26.21 10.15 -2.33
N THR A 109 -26.35 9.08 -1.55
CA THR A 109 -25.79 9.02 -0.20
C THR A 109 -25.51 7.59 0.24
N ILE A 110 -24.40 7.40 0.96
CA ILE A 110 -24.04 6.14 1.60
C ILE A 110 -23.39 6.40 2.97
N ASP A 111 -23.80 5.62 3.96
CA ASP A 111 -23.29 5.68 5.34
C ASP A 111 -22.41 4.46 5.63
N GLY A 112 -21.35 4.65 6.42
CA GLY A 112 -20.30 3.68 6.64
C GLY A 112 -19.51 3.89 7.92
N THR A 113 -18.44 3.11 8.07
CA THR A 113 -17.58 3.10 9.25
C THR A 113 -16.12 3.05 8.84
N ALA A 114 -15.28 3.92 9.39
CA ALA A 114 -13.84 3.79 9.32
C ALA A 114 -13.31 3.30 10.67
N ARG A 115 -12.69 2.12 10.68
CA ARG A 115 -12.02 1.52 11.83
C ARG A 115 -10.52 1.78 11.74
N LEU A 116 -9.89 2.13 12.85
CA LEU A 116 -8.45 2.41 12.88
C LEU A 116 -7.65 1.11 12.84
N ASN A 117 -6.66 1.03 11.93
CA ASN A 117 -5.74 -0.10 11.82
C ASN A 117 -4.31 0.23 12.31
N ASP A 118 -3.95 1.52 12.39
CA ASP A 118 -2.62 2.01 12.77
C ASP A 118 -2.70 2.95 13.98
N PRO A 119 -2.44 2.48 15.21
CA PRO A 119 -2.44 3.31 16.41
C PRO A 119 -1.19 4.22 16.55
N ASP A 120 -0.12 3.96 15.79
CA ASP A 120 1.13 4.70 15.88
C ASP A 120 1.02 6.04 15.15
N THR A 121 0.56 6.01 13.89
CA THR A 121 0.32 7.23 13.11
C THR A 121 -1.10 7.77 13.25
N MET A 122 -2.09 6.94 13.62
CA MET A 122 -3.52 7.24 13.56
C MET A 122 -4.06 7.52 12.14
N ALA A 123 -3.26 7.30 11.09
CA ALA A 123 -3.56 7.77 9.73
C ALA A 123 -4.02 6.68 8.74
N GLN A 124 -4.17 5.43 9.19
CA GLN A 124 -4.55 4.28 8.36
C GLN A 124 -5.78 3.57 8.91
N PHE A 125 -6.77 3.37 8.04
CA PHE A 125 -8.09 2.87 8.38
C PHE A 125 -8.57 1.78 7.41
N HIS A 126 -9.50 0.95 7.90
CA HIS A 126 -10.42 0.17 7.09
C HIS A 126 -11.77 0.88 7.05
N VAL A 127 -12.15 1.38 5.88
CA VAL A 127 -13.45 2.00 5.61
C VAL A 127 -14.39 0.97 5.00
N SER A 128 -15.55 0.82 5.61
CA SER A 128 -16.59 -0.15 5.24
C SER A 128 -17.94 0.53 5.03
N PHE A 129 -18.74 0.00 4.10
CA PHE A 129 -20.09 0.46 3.78
C PHE A 129 -21.04 -0.74 3.65
N PRO A 130 -22.12 -0.82 4.46
CA PRO A 130 -23.08 -1.93 4.38
C PRO A 130 -23.63 -2.13 2.97
N GLY A 131 -23.66 -3.39 2.50
CA GLY A 131 -24.11 -3.75 1.15
C GLY A 131 -23.10 -3.47 0.02
N VAL A 132 -21.92 -2.91 0.28
CA VAL A 132 -20.85 -2.80 -0.73
C VAL A 132 -20.02 -4.08 -0.75
N PRO A 133 -19.95 -4.81 -1.89
CA PRO A 133 -19.14 -6.02 -2.00
C PRO A 133 -17.67 -5.76 -1.62
N THR A 134 -17.05 -6.75 -0.96
CA THR A 134 -15.67 -6.73 -0.43
C THR A 134 -15.33 -5.62 0.60
N GLN A 135 -16.24 -4.69 0.89
CA GLN A 135 -16.06 -3.61 1.88
C GLN A 135 -17.26 -3.50 2.84
N GLU A 136 -18.02 -4.58 3.06
CA GLU A 136 -19.24 -4.55 3.88
C GLU A 136 -18.98 -4.49 5.40
N ARG A 137 -17.88 -5.08 5.87
CA ARG A 137 -17.62 -5.32 7.31
C ARG A 137 -16.63 -4.29 7.89
N PRO A 138 -16.83 -3.79 9.12
CA PRO A 138 -15.88 -2.86 9.76
C PRO A 138 -14.47 -3.43 10.01
N ASP A 139 -14.34 -4.75 10.11
CA ASP A 139 -13.05 -5.43 10.25
C ASP A 139 -12.50 -5.83 8.87
N GLY A 140 -11.35 -5.28 8.50
CA GLY A 140 -10.70 -5.58 7.22
C GLY A 140 -9.28 -5.02 7.09
N PRO A 141 -8.63 -5.24 5.93
CA PRO A 141 -7.31 -4.70 5.63
C PRO A 141 -7.40 -3.19 5.36
N ILE A 142 -6.29 -2.47 5.60
CA ILE A 142 -6.20 -1.03 5.31
C ILE A 142 -6.61 -0.75 3.87
N ASN A 143 -7.53 0.19 3.68
CA ASN A 143 -7.98 0.67 2.36
C ASN A 143 -8.06 2.21 2.29
N TYR A 144 -7.64 2.90 3.35
CA TYR A 144 -7.65 4.35 3.46
C TYR A 144 -6.42 4.79 4.26
N ILE A 145 -5.51 5.51 3.62
CA ILE A 145 -4.25 6.03 4.16
C ILE A 145 -4.25 7.53 3.90
N VAL A 146 -4.17 8.35 4.94
CA VAL A 146 -3.91 9.79 4.80
C VAL A 146 -2.41 9.97 4.58
N THR A 147 -1.99 10.25 3.34
CA THR A 147 -0.57 10.31 2.94
C THR A 147 0.01 11.72 3.01
N ALA A 148 -0.83 12.75 2.87
CA ALA A 148 -0.42 14.13 3.07
C ALA A 148 -1.56 14.99 3.63
N LEU A 149 -1.18 16.06 4.32
CA LEU A 149 -2.08 17.07 4.87
C LEU A 149 -1.55 18.46 4.51
N GLY A 150 -2.46 19.36 4.17
CA GLY A 150 -2.18 20.79 4.14
C GLY A 150 -2.03 21.37 5.54
N GLU A 151 -1.39 22.53 5.62
CA GLU A 151 -1.38 23.37 6.83
C GLU A 151 -2.80 23.53 7.37
N ASP A 152 -2.94 23.46 8.69
CA ASP A 152 -4.21 23.54 9.41
C ASP A 152 -5.36 22.63 8.92
N TYR A 153 -5.04 21.50 8.30
CA TYR A 153 -6.03 20.51 7.82
C TYR A 153 -6.95 21.10 6.74
N VAL A 154 -6.51 22.11 5.99
CA VAL A 154 -7.33 22.73 4.92
C VAL A 154 -7.53 21.82 3.70
N TRP A 155 -6.58 20.93 3.44
CA TRP A 155 -6.69 19.85 2.45
C TRP A 155 -6.03 18.56 2.96
N ALA A 156 -6.41 17.41 2.39
CA ALA A 156 -5.80 16.11 2.65
C ALA A 156 -5.68 15.30 1.35
N LEU A 157 -4.62 14.50 1.24
CA LEU A 157 -4.47 13.47 0.22
C LEU A 157 -4.68 12.09 0.86
N VAL A 158 -5.51 11.28 0.23
CA VAL A 158 -5.86 9.93 0.68
C VAL A 158 -5.66 8.94 -0.47
N THR A 159 -5.21 7.72 -0.17
CA THR A 159 -5.15 6.58 -1.10
C THR A 159 -5.27 5.24 -0.36
N ASP A 160 -5.24 4.12 -1.06
CA ASP A 160 -5.15 2.76 -0.51
C ASP A 160 -3.72 2.20 -0.65
N PRO A 161 -3.35 1.07 -0.01
CA PRO A 161 -1.99 0.51 -0.05
C PRO A 161 -1.44 0.18 -1.45
N SER A 162 -2.30 0.01 -2.47
CA SER A 162 -1.92 -0.28 -3.85
C SER A 162 -1.87 0.95 -4.76
N GLY A 163 -2.32 2.11 -4.28
CA GLY A 163 -2.45 3.32 -5.10
C GLY A 163 -3.51 3.21 -6.20
N ALA A 164 -4.48 2.30 -6.08
CA ALA A 164 -5.53 2.07 -7.07
C ALA A 164 -6.64 3.13 -7.01
N SER A 165 -6.94 3.60 -5.81
CA SER A 165 -7.82 4.72 -5.48
C SER A 165 -7.02 5.96 -5.05
N GLY A 166 -7.72 7.08 -4.93
CA GLY A 166 -7.14 8.28 -4.37
C GLY A 166 -8.15 9.42 -4.31
N PHE A 167 -8.05 10.25 -3.29
CA PHE A 167 -8.94 11.39 -3.05
C PHE A 167 -8.16 12.61 -2.61
N VAL A 168 -8.42 13.75 -3.26
CA VAL A 168 -8.04 15.08 -2.79
C VAL A 168 -9.24 15.67 -2.07
N LEU A 169 -9.11 15.81 -0.76
CA LEU A 169 -10.13 16.33 0.14
C LEU A 169 -9.78 17.77 0.54
N SER A 170 -10.78 18.62 0.70
CA SER A 170 -10.64 20.01 1.13
C SER A 170 -11.70 20.42 2.14
N ARG A 171 -11.41 21.37 3.03
CA ARG A 171 -12.43 21.98 3.92
C ARG A 171 -13.33 22.98 3.20
N THR A 172 -12.92 23.44 2.02
CA THR A 172 -13.64 24.40 1.17
C THR A 172 -13.90 23.83 -0.23
N PRO A 173 -14.95 24.25 -0.95
CA PRO A 173 -15.22 23.77 -2.32
C PRO A 173 -14.20 24.26 -3.36
N ALA A 174 -13.30 25.18 -2.99
CA ALA A 174 -12.23 25.70 -3.82
C ALA A 174 -10.92 25.77 -3.03
N LEU A 175 -9.81 25.65 -3.74
CA LEU A 175 -8.44 25.84 -3.25
C LEU A 175 -7.70 26.82 -4.17
N ASP A 176 -6.74 27.55 -3.62
CA ASP A 176 -5.87 28.45 -4.39
C ASP A 176 -4.81 27.69 -5.21
N ALA A 177 -4.15 28.38 -6.15
CA ALA A 177 -3.13 27.79 -7.01
C ALA A 177 -1.95 27.17 -6.24
N ALA A 178 -1.51 27.79 -5.15
CA ALA A 178 -0.38 27.29 -4.36
C ALA A 178 -0.78 26.06 -3.53
N GLN A 179 -2.03 25.96 -3.09
CA GLN A 179 -2.58 24.74 -2.48
C GLN A 179 -2.62 23.59 -3.49
N TRP A 180 -3.06 23.85 -4.73
CA TRP A 180 -3.01 22.87 -5.81
C TRP A 180 -1.58 22.44 -6.14
N ASP A 181 -0.62 23.38 -6.28
CA ASP A 181 0.81 23.05 -6.48
C ASP A 181 1.34 22.11 -5.38
N ARG A 182 0.94 22.32 -4.11
CA ARG A 182 1.30 21.43 -2.99
C ARG A 182 0.64 20.06 -3.09
N ILE A 183 -0.60 19.97 -3.59
CA ILE A 183 -1.32 18.71 -3.83
C ILE A 183 -0.66 17.91 -4.96
N HIS A 184 -0.27 18.54 -6.07
CA HIS A 184 0.50 17.89 -7.14
C HIS A 184 1.79 17.25 -6.60
N ALA A 185 2.57 18.03 -5.85
CA ALA A 185 3.80 17.53 -5.22
C ALA A 185 3.53 16.39 -4.22
N ALA A 186 2.44 16.45 -3.45
CA ALA A 186 2.04 15.39 -2.52
C ALA A 186 1.64 14.09 -3.24
N ILE A 187 0.91 14.17 -4.36
CA ILE A 187 0.54 13.00 -5.17
C ILE A 187 1.79 12.30 -5.71
N THR A 188 2.74 13.07 -6.27
CA THR A 188 4.03 12.52 -6.72
C THR A 188 4.84 11.93 -5.57
N ALA A 189 4.88 12.58 -4.41
CA ALA A 189 5.60 12.09 -3.22
C ALA A 189 4.98 10.79 -2.65
N ALA A 190 3.67 10.60 -2.80
CA ALA A 190 2.98 9.35 -2.47
C ALA A 190 3.19 8.23 -3.51
N GLY A 191 4.02 8.45 -4.54
CA GLY A 191 4.29 7.49 -5.62
C GLY A 191 3.16 7.38 -6.66
N GLN A 192 2.26 8.35 -6.70
CA GLN A 192 1.12 8.38 -7.61
C GLN A 192 1.32 9.37 -8.76
N ASP A 193 0.55 9.16 -9.84
CA ASP A 193 0.48 10.02 -11.02
C ASP A 193 -0.78 10.90 -10.92
N ASP A 194 -0.61 12.21 -10.98
CA ASP A 194 -1.70 13.18 -10.89
C ASP A 194 -2.58 13.21 -12.15
N CYS A 195 -2.10 12.71 -13.30
CA CYS A 195 -2.96 12.48 -14.46
C CYS A 195 -4.01 11.37 -14.22
N ARG A 196 -3.84 10.51 -13.20
CA ARG A 196 -4.86 9.50 -12.82
C ARG A 196 -6.03 10.09 -12.03
N TYR A 197 -5.90 11.31 -11.51
CA TYR A 197 -6.95 12.00 -10.78
C TYR A 197 -7.81 12.82 -11.74
N LEU A 198 -9.13 12.74 -11.61
CA LEU A 198 -10.06 13.68 -12.23
C LEU A 198 -10.56 14.68 -11.19
N VAL A 199 -10.57 15.95 -11.57
CA VAL A 199 -11.27 17.02 -10.84
C VAL A 199 -12.73 16.60 -10.62
N SER A 200 -13.21 16.78 -9.40
CA SER A 200 -14.58 16.50 -8.97
C SER A 200 -15.36 17.82 -8.90
N PRO A 201 -16.34 18.04 -9.79
CA PRO A 201 -17.06 19.31 -9.85
C PRO A 201 -17.66 19.73 -8.51
N THR A 202 -17.54 21.01 -8.16
CA THR A 202 -18.01 21.55 -6.88
C THR A 202 -18.65 22.92 -7.07
N THR A 203 -19.80 23.15 -6.43
CA THR A 203 -20.48 24.44 -6.46
C THR A 203 -19.62 25.49 -5.74
N GLY A 204 -19.21 26.53 -6.46
CA GLY A 204 -18.23 27.53 -6.00
C GLY A 204 -16.76 27.10 -6.16
N GLY A 205 -16.51 25.92 -6.72
CA GLY A 205 -15.19 25.40 -7.06
C GLY A 205 -14.96 25.31 -8.57
N LEU A 206 -14.21 24.28 -8.99
CA LEU A 206 -14.02 23.97 -10.41
C LEU A 206 -15.32 23.32 -10.96
N PRO A 207 -15.83 23.75 -12.12
CA PRO A 207 -17.13 23.32 -12.63
C PRO A 207 -17.10 22.01 -13.43
N ASP A 208 -15.97 21.68 -14.05
CA ASP A 208 -15.88 20.61 -15.06
C ASP A 208 -14.89 19.51 -14.64
N PRO A 209 -15.20 18.22 -14.90
CA PRO A 209 -14.24 17.14 -14.74
C PRO A 209 -13.09 17.27 -15.75
N ALA A 210 -11.86 17.29 -15.26
CA ALA A 210 -10.65 17.31 -16.08
C ALA A 210 -9.52 16.51 -15.41
N PRO A 211 -8.56 15.94 -16.15
CA PRO A 211 -7.35 15.36 -15.58
C PRO A 211 -6.59 16.39 -14.74
N LEU A 212 -6.28 16.05 -13.50
CA LEU A 212 -5.70 16.99 -12.55
C LEU A 212 -4.35 17.53 -13.03
N CYS A 213 -3.49 16.71 -13.63
CA CYS A 213 -2.21 17.16 -14.23
C CYS A 213 -2.36 18.22 -15.35
N GLY A 214 -3.56 18.36 -15.94
CA GLY A 214 -3.88 19.41 -16.90
C GLY A 214 -4.41 20.70 -16.26
N LEU A 215 -4.68 20.70 -14.96
CA LEU A 215 -5.29 21.81 -14.23
C LEU A 215 -4.33 22.99 -14.14
N ARG A 216 -4.58 24.01 -14.96
CA ARG A 216 -3.94 25.31 -14.82
C ARG A 216 -4.81 26.22 -13.97
N VAL A 217 -4.67 26.15 -12.65
CA VAL A 217 -5.21 27.21 -11.78
C VAL A 217 -4.40 28.47 -12.04
N THR A 218 -4.89 29.30 -12.97
CA THR A 218 -4.31 30.61 -13.23
C THR A 218 -4.30 31.38 -11.93
N ARG A 219 -3.09 31.62 -11.40
CA ARG A 219 -2.85 32.45 -10.22
C ARG A 219 -3.50 33.81 -10.47
N ALA A 220 -4.69 34.03 -9.89
CA ALA A 220 -5.44 35.25 -10.08
C ALA A 220 -4.62 36.42 -9.52
N LEU A 221 -4.04 37.21 -10.41
CA LEU A 221 -3.31 38.42 -10.04
C LEU A 221 -4.31 39.50 -9.63
N ARG A 222 -4.57 39.60 -8.32
CA ARG A 222 -4.87 40.84 -7.57
C ARG A 222 -4.92 40.56 -6.07
#